data_AF-A0A0D7CK61-F1
#
_entry.id   AF-A0A0D7CK61-F1
#
_cell.length_a   1.000
_cell.length_b   1.000
_cell.length_c   1.000
_cell.angle_alpha   90.00
_cell.angle_beta   90.00
_cell.angle_gamma   90.00
#
_symmetry.space_group_name_H-M   'P 1'
#
loop_
_entity.id
_entity.type
_entity.pdbx_description
1 polymer ?
#
loop_
_entity_poly.entity_id
_entity_poly.type
_entity_poly.pdbx_seq_one_letter_code
_entity_poly.pdbx_strand_id
1 'polypeptide(L)'
;MTRTTRETATGWFSALTSGDADRALGYLADDIEWVNYTPVPGYNDRMPWIGTYHGPAAVLDSLKVFLDMVDVGTEKLVDLIVEGDQAIGILHEKSVVKETGQAFEIEFIQHLTVRDGKIVRWKSYTDPSQILRAIDGRAA
;
A
#
# COMPACT_ATOMS: atom_id res chain seq x y z
N MET A 1 -22.29 -3.72 -16.93
CA MET A 1 -22.06 -2.42 -16.27
C MET A 1 -20.64 -2.40 -15.75
N THR A 2 -19.93 -1.28 -15.91
CA THR A 2 -18.62 -1.06 -15.28
C THR A 2 -18.81 -0.96 -13.76
N ARG A 3 -17.81 -1.40 -12.98
CA ARG A 3 -17.87 -1.29 -11.51
C ARG A 3 -17.88 0.17 -11.10
N THR A 4 -18.61 0.48 -10.03
CA THR A 4 -18.54 1.78 -9.36
C THR A 4 -17.21 1.97 -8.62
N THR A 5 -16.89 3.21 -8.23
CA THR A 5 -15.76 3.53 -7.35
C THR A 5 -15.81 2.70 -6.07
N ARG A 6 -16.99 2.60 -5.44
CA ARG A 6 -17.17 1.86 -4.19
C ARG A 6 -16.92 0.37 -4.39
N GLU A 7 -17.50 -0.26 -5.41
CA GLU A 7 -17.27 -1.70 -5.68
C GLU A 7 -15.80 -2.00 -5.99
N THR A 8 -15.14 -1.11 -6.73
CA THR A 8 -13.71 -1.24 -7.06
C THR A 8 -12.86 -1.12 -5.80
N ALA A 9 -13.07 -0.09 -4.99
CA ALA A 9 -12.31 0.12 -3.76
C ALA A 9 -12.55 -0.98 -2.72
N THR A 10 -13.80 -1.38 -2.48
CA THR A 10 -14.11 -2.50 -1.57
C THR A 10 -13.48 -3.80 -2.05
N GLY A 11 -13.51 -4.07 -3.35
CA GLY A 11 -12.86 -5.22 -3.95
C GLY A 11 -11.34 -5.22 -3.79
N TRP A 12 -10.72 -4.06 -4.03
CA TRP A 12 -9.29 -3.83 -3.83
C TRP A 12 -8.86 -4.08 -2.38
N PHE A 13 -9.49 -3.41 -1.41
CA PHE A 13 -9.12 -3.58 0.01
C PHE A 13 -9.42 -4.98 0.53
N SER A 14 -10.49 -5.62 0.05
CA SER A 14 -10.78 -7.01 0.39
C SER A 14 -9.70 -7.97 -0.13
N ALA A 15 -9.19 -7.75 -1.35
CA ALA A 15 -8.15 -8.60 -1.94
C ALA A 15 -6.80 -8.37 -1.26
N LEU A 16 -6.46 -7.10 -0.98
CA LEU A 16 -5.22 -6.72 -0.31
C LEU A 16 -5.15 -7.34 1.10
N THR A 17 -6.17 -7.11 1.93
CA THR A 17 -6.17 -7.59 3.33
C THR A 17 -6.31 -9.11 3.45
N SER A 18 -6.73 -9.81 2.40
CA SER A 18 -6.73 -11.28 2.32
C SER A 18 -5.44 -11.88 1.75
N GLY A 19 -4.47 -11.05 1.34
CA GLY A 19 -3.23 -11.50 0.68
C GLY A 19 -3.42 -12.03 -0.74
N ASP A 20 -4.54 -11.74 -1.39
CA ASP A 20 -4.83 -12.17 -2.76
C ASP A 20 -4.27 -11.14 -3.76
N ALA A 21 -2.95 -11.22 -3.96
CA ALA A 21 -2.22 -10.28 -4.80
C ALA A 21 -2.71 -10.27 -6.25
N ASP A 22 -3.01 -11.43 -6.82
CA ASP A 22 -3.50 -11.54 -8.21
C ASP A 22 -4.85 -10.82 -8.37
N ARG A 23 -5.77 -11.03 -7.42
CA ARG A 23 -7.04 -10.32 -7.43
C ARG A 23 -6.86 -8.81 -7.21
N ALA A 24 -5.96 -8.41 -6.32
CA ALA A 24 -5.66 -7.00 -6.07
C ALA A 24 -5.12 -6.31 -7.34
N LEU A 25 -4.12 -6.90 -8.01
CA LEU A 25 -3.57 -6.41 -9.28
C LEU A 25 -4.65 -6.32 -10.37
N GLY A 26 -5.64 -7.21 -10.36
CA GLY A 26 -6.80 -7.16 -11.25
C GLY A 26 -7.67 -5.90 -11.15
N TYR A 27 -7.54 -5.09 -10.09
CA TYR A 27 -8.22 -3.79 -9.96
C TYR A 27 -7.39 -2.62 -10.51
N LEU A 28 -6.11 -2.80 -10.80
CA LEU A 28 -5.27 -1.74 -11.34
C LEU A 28 -5.57 -1.53 -12.84
N ALA A 29 -5.49 -0.27 -13.27
CA ALA A 29 -5.44 0.09 -14.68
C ALA A 29 -4.05 -0.24 -15.26
N ASP A 30 -3.97 -0.44 -16.57
CA ASP A 30 -2.70 -0.72 -17.24
C ASP A 30 -1.72 0.47 -17.15
N ASP A 31 -2.26 1.68 -17.02
CA ASP A 31 -1.56 2.97 -16.89
C ASP A 31 -1.55 3.52 -15.46
N ILE A 32 -1.78 2.68 -14.43
CA ILE A 32 -1.76 3.07 -13.01
C ILE A 32 -0.52 3.88 -12.66
N GLU A 33 -0.72 5.04 -12.02
CA GLU A 33 0.31 5.77 -11.31
C GLU A 33 0.26 5.40 -9.81
N TRP A 34 1.33 4.78 -9.32
CA TRP A 34 1.45 4.32 -7.94
C TRP A 34 2.49 5.14 -7.18
N VAL A 35 2.04 5.94 -6.22
CA VAL A 35 2.88 6.82 -5.41
C VAL A 35 2.98 6.27 -3.99
N ASN A 36 3.97 5.42 -3.74
CA ASN A 36 4.24 4.84 -2.43
C ASN A 36 5.24 5.68 -1.66
N TYR A 37 4.73 6.72 -0.98
CA TYR A 37 5.53 7.75 -0.31
C TYR A 37 6.47 8.51 -1.27
N THR A 38 6.89 9.70 -0.85
CA THR A 38 7.91 10.46 -1.58
C THR A 38 9.28 10.10 -1.00
N PRO A 39 10.24 9.63 -1.81
CA PRO A 39 11.61 9.47 -1.36
C PRO A 39 12.18 10.82 -0.93
N VAL A 40 12.76 10.88 0.26
CA VAL A 40 13.45 12.04 0.80
C VAL A 40 14.87 11.60 1.16
N PRO A 41 15.87 11.96 0.34
CA PRO A 41 17.25 11.53 0.53
C PRO A 41 17.76 11.81 1.95
N GLY A 42 18.32 10.78 2.60
CA GLY A 42 18.83 10.82 3.97
C GLY A 42 17.78 10.56 5.05
N TYR A 43 16.49 10.44 4.72
CA TYR A 43 15.42 10.26 5.71
C TYR A 43 14.72 8.91 5.61
N ASN A 44 14.37 8.45 4.41
CA ASN A 44 13.63 7.20 4.21
C ASN A 44 14.31 6.26 3.19
N ASP A 45 15.61 6.42 2.98
CA ASP A 45 16.43 5.61 2.07
C ASP A 45 16.42 4.11 2.43
N ARG A 46 16.16 3.78 3.69
CA ARG A 46 16.07 2.41 4.19
C ARG A 46 14.79 1.69 3.75
N MET A 47 13.87 2.37 3.05
CA MET A 47 12.64 1.79 2.52
C MET A 47 12.73 1.72 0.97
N PRO A 48 13.46 0.76 0.39
CA PRO A 48 13.74 0.74 -1.06
C PRO A 48 12.51 0.52 -1.97
N TRP A 49 11.36 0.16 -1.40
CA TRP A 49 10.10 -0.05 -2.12
C TRP A 49 9.27 1.24 -2.31
N ILE A 50 9.75 2.38 -1.79
CA ILE A 50 9.04 3.66 -1.89
C ILE A 50 9.40 4.38 -3.19
N GLY A 51 8.49 5.21 -3.68
CA GLY A 51 8.68 5.95 -4.93
C GLY A 51 7.41 6.06 -5.77
N THR A 52 7.59 6.46 -7.02
CA THR A 52 6.52 6.50 -8.02
C THR A 52 6.78 5.45 -9.10
N TYR A 53 5.80 4.58 -9.30
CA TYR A 53 5.84 3.48 -10.26
C TYR A 53 4.68 3.59 -11.25
N HIS A 54 4.88 3.11 -12.47
CA HIS A 54 3.88 3.18 -13.52
C HIS A 54 3.60 1.78 -14.09
N GLY A 55 2.32 1.43 -14.15
CA GLY A 55 1.85 0.15 -14.66
C GLY A 55 1.92 -1.01 -13.63
N PRO A 56 1.08 -2.05 -13.77
CA PRO A 56 0.97 -3.13 -12.77
C PRO A 56 2.27 -3.91 -12.53
N ALA A 57 3.12 -4.06 -13.54
CA ALA A 57 4.39 -4.78 -13.42
C ALA A 57 5.35 -4.08 -12.45
N ALA A 58 5.52 -2.76 -12.59
CA ALA A 58 6.39 -1.98 -11.71
C ALA A 58 5.84 -1.92 -10.27
N VAL A 59 4.52 -1.87 -10.12
CA VAL A 59 3.85 -1.99 -8.81
C VAL A 59 4.19 -3.32 -8.16
N LEU A 60 3.99 -4.44 -8.88
CA LEU A 60 4.30 -5.77 -8.36
C LEU A 60 5.76 -5.91 -7.95
N ASP A 61 6.71 -5.38 -8.74
CA ASP A 61 8.12 -5.42 -8.39
C ASP A 61 8.43 -4.62 -7.12
N SER A 62 7.80 -3.45 -6.91
CA SER A 62 7.92 -2.71 -5.66
C SER A 62 7.35 -3.47 -4.45
N LEU A 63 6.23 -4.19 -4.63
CA LEU A 63 5.63 -5.01 -3.58
C LEU A 63 6.50 -6.21 -3.21
N LYS A 64 7.15 -6.85 -4.19
CA LYS A 64 8.13 -7.93 -3.91
C LYS A 64 9.27 -7.43 -3.04
N VAL A 65 9.83 -6.26 -3.35
CA VAL A 65 10.91 -5.65 -2.53
C VAL A 65 10.45 -5.44 -1.08
N PHE A 66 9.22 -4.97 -0.87
CA PHE A 66 8.66 -4.85 0.47
C PHE A 66 8.50 -6.21 1.16
N LEU A 67 7.87 -7.18 0.48
CA LEU A 67 7.61 -8.52 1.00
C LEU A 67 8.90 -9.32 1.25
N ASP A 68 10.00 -9.00 0.56
CA ASP A 68 11.31 -9.59 0.84
C ASP A 68 11.90 -9.09 2.17
N MET A 69 11.53 -7.88 2.62
CA MET A 69 12.02 -7.28 3.87
C MET A 69 11.07 -7.48 5.06
N VAL A 70 9.78 -7.64 4.81
CA VAL A 70 8.74 -7.59 5.84
C VAL A 70 7.87 -8.84 5.81
N ASP A 71 7.67 -9.45 6.98
CA ASP A 71 6.59 -10.40 7.21
C ASP A 71 5.33 -9.63 7.63
N VAL A 72 4.36 -9.56 6.72
CA VAL A 72 3.09 -8.88 6.97
C VAL A 72 2.27 -9.72 7.94
N GLY A 73 1.97 -9.16 9.12
CA GLY A 73 1.26 -9.86 10.18
C GLY A 73 -0.26 -9.71 10.06
N THR A 74 -0.77 -8.53 10.39
CA THR A 74 -2.18 -8.19 10.23
C THR A 74 -2.32 -6.87 9.51
N GLU A 75 -3.14 -6.84 8.46
CA GLU A 75 -3.57 -5.61 7.80
C GLU A 75 -5.10 -5.58 7.81
N LYS A 76 -5.69 -4.47 8.26
CA LYS A 76 -7.14 -4.33 8.38
C LYS A 76 -7.61 -2.99 7.84
N LEU A 77 -8.63 -3.03 7.00
CA LEU A 77 -9.37 -1.84 6.61
C LEU A 77 -10.21 -1.36 7.80
N VAL A 78 -9.89 -0.18 8.32
CA VAL A 78 -10.56 0.47 9.45
C VAL A 78 -11.78 1.25 8.97
N ASP A 79 -11.61 2.02 7.89
CA ASP A 79 -12.67 2.83 7.29
C ASP A 79 -12.49 2.96 5.77
N LEU A 80 -13.59 3.20 5.07
CA LEU A 80 -13.63 3.43 3.63
C LEU A 80 -14.59 4.56 3.28
N ILE A 81 -14.00 5.70 2.92
CA ILE A 81 -14.70 6.87 2.43
C ILE A 81 -14.69 6.84 0.90
N VAL A 82 -15.83 7.08 0.26
CA VAL A 82 -15.95 7.11 -1.20
C VAL A 82 -16.76 8.33 -1.60
N GLU A 83 -16.19 9.16 -2.47
CA GLU A 83 -16.82 10.36 -3.02
C GLU A 83 -16.43 10.52 -4.49
N GLY A 84 -17.42 10.50 -5.38
CA GLY A 84 -17.20 10.60 -6.83
C GLY A 84 -16.28 9.49 -7.36
N ASP A 85 -15.18 9.89 -7.98
CA ASP A 85 -14.14 9.01 -8.51
C ASP A 85 -13.02 8.72 -7.49
N GLN A 86 -13.11 9.24 -6.26
CA GLN A 86 -12.11 9.04 -5.22
C GLN A 86 -12.58 8.03 -4.16
N ALA A 87 -11.64 7.25 -3.66
CA ALA A 87 -11.82 6.43 -2.47
C ALA A 87 -10.61 6.55 -1.53
N ILE A 88 -10.87 6.64 -0.23
CA ILE A 88 -9.85 6.73 0.81
C ILE A 88 -10.08 5.56 1.76
N GLY A 89 -9.11 4.65 1.82
CA GLY A 89 -9.08 3.58 2.83
C GLY A 89 -8.09 3.93 3.93
N ILE A 90 -8.54 3.81 5.17
CA ILE A 90 -7.68 3.90 6.36
C ILE A 90 -7.37 2.46 6.78
N LEU A 91 -6.10 2.09 6.84
CA LEU A 91 -5.65 0.76 7.20
C LEU A 91 -4.82 0.79 8.47
N HIS A 92 -4.97 -0.26 9.27
CA HIS A 92 -4.14 -0.52 10.42
C HIS A 92 -3.31 -1.77 10.17
N GLU A 93 -1.99 -1.65 10.29
CA GLU A 93 -1.03 -2.71 10.00
C GLU A 93 -0.17 -3.04 11.21
N LYS A 94 0.09 -4.33 11.42
CA LYS A 94 1.12 -4.88 12.30
C LYS A 94 1.97 -5.85 11.53
N SER A 95 3.27 -5.59 11.46
CA SER A 95 4.20 -6.38 10.66
C SER A 95 5.56 -6.46 11.31
N VAL A 96 6.40 -7.39 10.85
CA VAL A 96 7.73 -7.66 11.40
C VAL A 96 8.77 -7.49 10.31
N VAL A 97 9.83 -6.74 10.58
CA VAL A 97 11.00 -6.69 9.70
C VAL A 97 11.79 -7.98 9.86
N LYS A 98 11.97 -8.74 8.77
CA LYS A 98 12.57 -10.07 8.76
C LYS A 98 14.00 -10.08 9.31
N GLU A 99 14.81 -9.10 8.90
CA GLU A 99 16.23 -9.01 9.27
C GLU A 99 16.41 -8.78 10.79
N THR A 100 15.61 -7.90 11.39
CA THR A 100 15.80 -7.46 12.78
C THR A 100 14.88 -8.17 13.78
N GLY A 101 13.84 -8.84 13.29
CA GLY A 101 12.77 -9.41 14.11
C GLY A 101 11.93 -8.36 14.84
N GLN A 102 12.10 -7.07 14.55
CA GLN A 102 11.37 -5.99 15.19
C GLN A 102 10.01 -5.78 14.54
N ALA A 103 8.98 -5.62 15.37
CA ALA A 103 7.66 -5.26 14.90
C ALA A 103 7.51 -3.75 14.69
N PHE A 104 6.69 -3.38 13.72
CA PHE A 104 6.12 -2.05 13.57
C PHE A 104 4.59 -2.14 13.53
N GLU A 105 3.94 -1.08 14.02
CA GLU A 105 2.50 -0.88 14.00
C GLU A 105 2.25 0.52 13.45
N ILE A 106 1.46 0.62 12.39
CA ILE A 106 1.18 1.88 11.71
C ILE A 106 -0.30 1.97 11.34
N GLU A 107 -0.78 3.19 11.26
CA GLU A 107 -1.95 3.52 10.45
C GLU A 107 -1.46 4.14 9.14
N PHE A 108 -2.05 3.72 8.02
CA PHE A 108 -1.73 4.30 6.73
C PHE A 108 -2.97 4.45 5.86
N ILE A 109 -2.92 5.44 4.97
CA ILE A 109 -4.04 5.83 4.12
C ILE A 109 -3.70 5.48 2.69
N GLN A 110 -4.60 4.77 2.01
CA GLN A 110 -4.56 4.61 0.56
C GLN A 110 -5.61 5.51 -0.09
N HIS A 111 -5.15 6.50 -0.86
CA HIS A 111 -6.00 7.37 -1.67
C HIS A 111 -6.01 6.88 -3.10
N LEU A 112 -7.18 6.44 -3.55
CA LEU A 112 -7.44 5.84 -4.85
C LEU A 112 -8.22 6.82 -5.73
N THR A 113 -7.81 6.95 -6.98
CA THR A 113 -8.67 7.50 -8.05
C THR A 113 -9.10 6.34 -8.95
N VAL A 114 -10.40 6.20 -9.17
CA VAL A 114 -11.01 5.11 -9.94
C VAL A 114 -11.68 5.66 -11.20
N ARG A 115 -11.38 5.05 -12.35
CA ARG A 115 -12.05 5.32 -13.62
C ARG A 115 -12.40 4.00 -14.29
N ASP A 116 -13.61 3.90 -14.84
CA ASP A 116 -14.10 2.72 -15.55
C ASP A 116 -13.95 1.39 -14.78
N GLY A 117 -14.06 1.45 -13.45
CA GLY A 117 -13.92 0.28 -12.57
C GLY A 117 -12.48 -0.19 -12.32
N LYS A 118 -11.50 0.68 -12.62
CA LYS A 118 -10.06 0.45 -12.43
C LYS A 118 -9.41 1.58 -11.65
N ILE A 119 -8.43 1.25 -10.81
CA ILE A 119 -7.63 2.23 -10.08
C ILE A 119 -6.59 2.79 -11.07
N VAL A 120 -6.67 4.09 -11.35
CA VAL A 120 -5.73 4.80 -12.24
C VAL A 120 -4.67 5.58 -11.47
N ARG A 121 -4.93 5.88 -10.19
CA ARG A 121 -3.95 6.46 -9.27
C ARG A 121 -4.09 5.84 -7.89
N TRP A 122 -2.96 5.48 -7.30
CA TRP A 122 -2.87 5.00 -5.92
C TRP A 122 -1.81 5.83 -5.21
N LYS A 123 -2.11 6.35 -4.02
CA LYS A 123 -1.13 7.08 -3.20
C LYS A 123 -1.23 6.70 -1.73
N SER A 124 -0.10 6.38 -1.12
CA SER A 124 0.00 6.11 0.31
C SER A 124 0.40 7.33 1.14
N TYR A 125 -0.10 7.38 2.38
CA TYR A 125 0.31 8.32 3.42
C TYR A 125 0.46 7.58 4.76
N THR A 126 1.59 7.77 5.43
CA THR A 126 1.83 7.26 6.80
C THR A 126 2.96 8.05 7.44
N ASP A 127 3.13 7.92 8.75
CA ASP A 127 4.38 8.26 9.42
C ASP A 127 5.36 7.08 9.29
N PRO A 128 6.48 7.21 8.53
CA PRO A 128 7.42 6.12 8.33
C PRO A 128 8.29 5.83 9.57
N SER A 129 8.21 6.65 10.63
CA SER A 129 9.11 6.58 11.78
C SER A 129 9.14 5.20 12.45
N GLN A 130 7.98 4.55 12.59
CA GLN A 130 7.88 3.21 13.19
C GLN A 130 8.49 2.13 12.30
N ILE A 131 8.33 2.24 10.99
CA ILE A 131 8.92 1.32 10.01
C ILE A 131 10.45 1.46 10.06
N LEU A 132 10.95 2.69 9.99
CA LEU A 132 12.39 2.97 10.02
C LEU A 132 13.04 2.53 11.34
N ARG A 133 12.36 2.76 12.48
CA ARG A 133 12.79 2.27 13.80
C ARG A 133 13.00 0.75 13.79
N ALA A 134 12.03 0.01 13.23
CA ALA A 134 12.09 -1.45 13.15
C ALA A 134 13.19 -1.94 12.19
N ILE A 135 13.37 -1.28 11.04
CA ILE A 135 14.45 -1.59 10.08
C ILE A 135 15.83 -1.35 10.71
N ASP A 136 15.98 -0.28 11.49
CA ASP A 136 17.23 0.03 12.17
C ASP A 136 17.46 -0.80 13.45
N GLY A 137 16.53 -1.68 13.80
CA GLY A 137 16.65 -2.54 14.98
C GLY A 137 16.61 -1.78 16.31
N ARG A 138 16.07 -0.56 16.33
CA ARG A 138 16.04 0.28 17.53
C ARG A 138 14.91 -0.18 18.45
N ALA A 139 15.19 -0.30 19.75
CA ALA A 139 14.16 -0.59 20.75
C ALA A 139 13.02 0.46 20.68
N ALA A 140 11.80 0.00 20.96
CA ALA A 140 10.60 0.85 21.04
C ALA A 140 10.65 1.78 22.25
#